data_AF-A0A1B0D4K8-F1
#
_entry.id   AF-A0A1B0D4K8-F1
#
_cell.length_a   1.000
_cell.length_b   1.000
_cell.length_c   1.000
_cell.angle_alpha   90.00
_cell.angle_beta   90.00
_cell.angle_gamma   90.00
#
_symmetry.space_group_name_H-M   'P 1'
#
loop_
_entity.id
_entity.type
_entity.pdbx_description
1 polymer ?
#
loop_
_entity_poly.entity_id
_entity_poly.type
_entity_poly.pdbx_seq_one_letter_code
_entity_poly.pdbx_strand_id
1 'polypeptide(L)'
;MRRRKKMPQSVFPKRFLWLVLVYLTAVNAHGDPCTNSTAPHRVEVEFTTKIVKNEYIVAFDGYYRASTRENYLKAALNGSRLSNWRIVSRSNPASDFPSDFDVIILEEYEPFEGLPVD
;
A
#
# COMPACT_ATOMS: atom_id res chain seq x y z
N MET A 1 55.24 21.58 51.44
CA MET A 1 55.54 21.41 49.99
C MET A 1 54.75 20.22 49.45
N ARG A 2 53.77 20.42 48.56
CA ARG A 2 52.94 19.34 47.97
C ARG A 2 53.12 19.35 46.45
N ARG A 3 53.94 18.42 45.92
CA ARG A 3 54.16 18.30 44.46
C ARG A 3 52.89 17.74 43.82
N ARG A 4 52.21 18.55 43.01
CA ARG A 4 51.11 18.08 42.16
C ARG A 4 51.70 17.28 41.00
N LYS A 5 51.33 15.99 40.89
CA LYS A 5 51.61 15.16 39.71
C LYS A 5 50.70 15.65 38.56
N LYS A 6 51.30 16.05 37.44
CA LYS A 6 50.58 16.32 36.19
C LYS A 6 50.14 14.99 35.58
N MET A 7 48.88 14.89 35.21
CA MET A 7 48.35 13.78 34.41
C MET A 7 48.79 13.94 32.94
N PRO A 8 49.03 12.82 32.22
CA PRO A 8 49.33 12.88 30.79
C PRO A 8 48.07 13.26 30.01
N GLN A 9 48.18 14.32 29.22
CA GLN A 9 47.15 14.67 28.24
C GLN A 9 47.16 13.62 27.13
N SER A 10 46.01 12.99 26.86
CA SER A 10 45.89 12.11 25.70
C SER A 10 45.96 12.98 24.44
N VAL A 11 47.06 12.82 23.70
CA VAL A 11 47.28 13.52 22.44
C VAL A 11 46.58 12.73 21.36
N PHE A 12 45.28 12.99 21.16
CA PHE A 12 44.59 12.46 20.00
C PHE A 12 45.26 13.01 18.74
N PRO A 13 45.79 12.16 17.84
CA PRO A 13 46.51 12.61 16.67
C PRO A 13 45.55 13.42 15.79
N LYS A 14 45.87 14.70 15.54
CA LYS A 14 45.08 15.62 14.71
C LYS A 14 44.75 15.04 13.32
N ARG A 15 45.60 14.13 12.82
CA ARG A 15 45.38 13.39 11.57
C ARG A 15 44.18 12.44 11.62
N PHE A 16 43.91 11.83 12.77
CA PHE A 16 42.77 10.93 12.96
C PHE A 16 41.45 11.73 13.06
N LEU A 17 41.47 12.87 13.76
CA LEU A 17 40.32 13.79 13.78
C LEU A 17 40.02 14.33 12.38
N TRP A 18 41.05 14.65 11.58
CA TRP A 18 40.88 15.13 10.21
C TRP A 18 40.29 14.04 9.28
N LEU A 19 40.75 12.80 9.41
CA LEU A 19 40.20 11.67 8.65
C LEU A 19 38.74 11.38 9.00
N VAL A 20 38.38 11.44 10.28
CA VAL A 20 36.97 11.28 10.72
C VAL A 20 36.11 12.43 10.21
N LEU A 21 36.62 13.66 10.22
CA LEU A 21 35.91 14.83 9.69
C LEU A 21 35.67 14.72 8.18
N VAL A 22 36.67 14.28 7.42
CA VAL A 22 36.55 14.05 5.96
C VAL A 22 35.56 12.92 5.67
N TYR A 23 35.62 11.82 6.42
CA TYR A 23 34.68 10.71 6.25
C TYR A 23 33.24 11.16 6.50
N LEU A 24 32.97 11.89 7.59
CA LEU A 24 31.64 12.44 7.90
C LEU A 24 31.10 13.40 6.82
N THR A 25 31.96 14.17 6.14
CA THR A 25 31.53 15.02 5.02
C THR A 25 31.24 14.24 3.73
N ALA A 26 31.87 13.09 3.53
CA ALA A 26 31.68 12.28 2.32
C ALA A 26 30.37 11.45 2.35
N VAL A 27 29.88 11.06 3.54
CA VAL A 27 28.66 10.24 3.66
C VAL A 27 27.36 11.03 3.48
N ASN A 28 27.41 12.36 3.54
CA ASN A 28 26.22 13.22 3.53
C ASN A 28 25.86 13.79 2.15
N ALA A 29 26.44 13.29 1.06
CA ALA A 29 25.94 13.57 -0.28
C ALA A 29 24.71 12.69 -0.60
N HIS A 30 23.67 12.75 0.24
CA HIS A 30 22.35 12.26 -0.15
C HIS A 30 21.74 13.33 -1.06
N GLY A 31 21.74 13.04 -2.37
CA GLY A 31 21.04 13.87 -3.35
C GLY A 31 19.58 14.07 -2.93
N ASP A 32 19.12 15.31 -2.98
CA ASP A 32 17.76 15.69 -2.61
C ASP A 32 16.76 14.99 -3.57
N PRO A 33 15.88 14.09 -3.06
CA PRO A 33 14.93 13.36 -3.91
C PRO A 33 13.90 14.29 -4.57
N CYS A 34 13.81 15.55 -4.13
CA CYS A 34 12.87 16.55 -4.62
C CYS A 34 13.54 17.62 -5.49
N THR A 35 14.55 17.24 -6.29
CA THR A 35 15.06 18.15 -7.32
C THR A 35 13.93 18.38 -8.32
N ASN A 36 13.36 19.59 -8.36
CA ASN A 36 12.32 19.98 -9.31
C ASN A 36 12.87 19.84 -10.73
N SER A 37 12.66 18.67 -11.34
CA SER A 37 12.92 18.45 -12.75
C SER A 37 11.90 19.28 -13.52
N THR A 38 12.33 20.40 -14.08
CA THR A 38 11.50 21.29 -14.92
C THR A 38 11.13 20.65 -16.26
N ALA A 39 11.60 19.43 -16.54
CA ALA A 39 11.23 18.69 -17.74
C ALA A 39 9.79 18.16 -17.61
N PRO A 40 8.90 18.45 -18.58
CA PRO A 40 7.55 17.91 -18.56
C PRO A 40 7.60 16.38 -18.62
N HIS A 41 7.07 15.72 -17.58
CA HIS A 41 6.97 14.28 -17.55
C HIS A 41 5.67 13.87 -18.26
N ARG A 42 5.80 13.28 -19.46
CA ARG A 42 4.65 12.77 -20.23
C ARG A 42 4.39 11.32 -19.86
N VAL A 43 3.20 11.05 -19.33
CA VAL A 43 2.73 9.69 -19.04
C VAL A 43 1.82 9.27 -20.20
N GLU A 44 2.24 8.25 -20.95
CA GLU A 44 1.38 7.59 -21.94
C GLU A 44 0.59 6.49 -21.23
N VAL A 45 -0.73 6.54 -21.34
CA VAL A 45 -1.64 5.59 -20.69
C VAL A 45 -2.46 4.88 -21.75
N GLU A 46 -2.32 3.57 -21.81
CA GLU A 46 -3.21 2.69 -22.57
C GLU A 46 -4.35 2.23 -21.67
N PHE A 47 -5.58 2.27 -22.16
CA PHE A 47 -6.75 1.78 -21.41
C PHE A 47 -7.55 0.79 -22.25
N THR A 48 -8.16 -0.19 -21.58
CA THR A 48 -9.08 -1.16 -22.18
C THR A 48 -10.29 -1.32 -21.26
N THR A 49 -11.47 -1.39 -21.86
CA THR A 49 -12.73 -1.57 -21.13
C THR A 49 -13.34 -2.93 -21.47
N LYS A 50 -14.04 -3.52 -20.50
CA LYS A 50 -14.83 -4.74 -20.69
C LYS A 50 -16.10 -4.65 -19.87
N ILE A 51 -17.18 -5.23 -20.38
CA ILE A 51 -18.40 -5.44 -19.60
C ILE A 51 -18.20 -6.74 -18.81
N VAL A 52 -18.37 -6.67 -17.49
CA VAL A 52 -18.29 -7.84 -16.61
C VAL A 52 -19.68 -8.11 -16.03
N LYS A 53 -20.14 -9.35 -16.17
CA LYS A 53 -21.44 -9.78 -15.62
C LYS A 53 -21.27 -10.24 -14.18
N ASN A 54 -22.30 -10.01 -13.37
CA ASN A 54 -22.46 -10.53 -12.03
C ASN A 54 -21.37 -10.09 -11.01
N GLU A 55 -20.69 -8.98 -11.29
CA GLU A 55 -19.82 -8.29 -10.33
C GLU A 55 -20.57 -7.13 -9.69
N TYR A 56 -20.56 -7.07 -8.36
CA TYR A 56 -21.28 -6.08 -7.56
C TYR A 56 -20.34 -5.38 -6.59
N ILE A 57 -20.50 -4.06 -6.46
CA ILE A 57 -19.78 -3.26 -5.46
C ILE A 57 -20.63 -3.20 -4.19
N VAL A 58 -20.11 -3.74 -3.10
CA VAL A 58 -20.71 -3.64 -1.76
C VAL A 58 -20.05 -2.49 -1.03
N ALA A 59 -20.81 -1.46 -0.71
CA ALA A 59 -20.36 -0.35 0.12
C ALA A 59 -20.66 -0.64 1.60
N PHE A 60 -19.74 -0.23 2.48
CA PHE A 60 -19.85 -0.31 3.92
C PHE A 60 -20.01 1.10 4.51
N ASP A 61 -20.78 1.22 5.58
CA ASP A 61 -20.86 2.45 6.36
C ASP A 61 -19.63 2.56 7.28
N GLY A 62 -18.51 2.99 6.68
CA GLY A 62 -17.22 3.19 7.35
C GLY A 62 -16.06 2.40 6.73
N TYR A 63 -14.86 2.70 7.21
CA TYR A 63 -13.61 2.09 6.74
C TYR A 63 -13.21 0.92 7.63
N TYR A 64 -13.10 -0.26 7.01
CA TYR A 64 -12.81 -1.50 7.74
C TYR A 64 -11.65 -2.25 7.09
N ARG A 65 -10.92 -3.03 7.91
CA ARG A 65 -9.89 -3.95 7.41
C ARG A 65 -10.54 -5.08 6.58
N ALA A 66 -9.76 -5.67 5.68
CA ALA A 66 -10.23 -6.75 4.81
C ALA A 66 -10.95 -7.89 5.55
N SER A 67 -10.39 -8.37 6.67
CA SER A 67 -10.99 -9.43 7.48
C SER A 67 -12.35 -9.04 8.09
N THR A 68 -12.52 -7.80 8.53
CA THR A 68 -13.79 -7.31 9.08
C THR A 68 -14.87 -7.25 7.99
N ARG A 69 -14.51 -6.76 6.80
CA ARG A 69 -15.43 -6.69 5.65
C ARG A 69 -15.85 -8.07 5.18
N GLU A 70 -14.91 -9.01 5.12
CA GLU A 70 -15.20 -10.42 4.81
C GLU A 70 -16.20 -11.02 5.81
N ASN A 71 -16.06 -10.72 7.10
CA ASN A 71 -17.00 -11.18 8.12
C ASN A 71 -18.39 -10.56 7.95
N TYR A 72 -18.48 -9.26 7.64
CA TYR A 72 -19.76 -8.61 7.34
C TYR A 72 -20.44 -9.21 6.12
N LEU A 73 -19.70 -9.48 5.03
CA LEU A 73 -20.23 -10.15 3.85
C LEU A 73 -20.74 -11.56 4.17
N LYS A 74 -19.94 -12.36 4.90
CA LYS A 74 -20.36 -13.69 5.36
C LYS A 74 -21.65 -13.63 6.17
N ALA A 75 -21.74 -12.71 7.13
CA ALA A 75 -22.92 -12.56 7.97
C ALA A 75 -24.16 -12.12 7.17
N ALA A 76 -24.01 -11.14 6.27
CA ALA A 76 -25.10 -10.61 5.46
C ALA A 76 -25.64 -11.61 4.43
N LEU A 77 -24.75 -12.45 3.87
CA LEU A 77 -25.11 -13.45 2.85
C LEU A 77 -25.49 -14.79 3.46
N ASN A 78 -25.24 -15.01 4.75
CA ASN A 78 -25.62 -16.24 5.44
C ASN A 78 -27.15 -16.42 5.45
N GLY A 79 -27.62 -17.61 5.09
CA GLY A 79 -29.05 -17.91 4.99
C GLY A 79 -29.75 -17.31 3.77
N SER A 80 -29.04 -16.60 2.89
CA SER A 80 -29.56 -16.17 1.60
C SER A 80 -29.63 -17.34 0.61
N ARG A 81 -30.32 -17.14 -0.53
CA ARG A 81 -30.33 -18.12 -1.64
C ARG A 81 -29.03 -18.13 -2.46
N LEU A 82 -28.07 -17.27 -2.11
CA LEU A 82 -26.81 -17.12 -2.83
C LEU A 82 -25.79 -18.10 -2.23
N SER A 83 -25.77 -19.34 -2.74
CA SER A 83 -24.83 -20.36 -2.26
C SER A 83 -23.41 -20.13 -2.76
N ASN A 84 -23.26 -19.49 -3.92
CA ASN A 84 -21.99 -19.33 -4.60
C ASN A 84 -21.68 -17.85 -4.80
N TRP A 85 -20.82 -17.32 -3.94
CA TRP A 85 -20.30 -15.96 -4.05
C TRP A 85 -18.83 -15.93 -3.66
N ARG A 86 -18.11 -14.92 -4.14
CA ARG A 86 -16.70 -14.69 -3.76
C ARG A 86 -16.32 -13.22 -3.83
N ILE A 87 -15.36 -12.81 -3.01
CA ILE A 87 -14.73 -11.49 -3.10
C ILE A 87 -13.73 -11.51 -4.26
N VAL A 88 -13.75 -10.47 -5.09
CA VAL A 88 -12.80 -10.28 -6.19
C VAL A 88 -11.51 -9.66 -5.64
N SER A 89 -10.40 -10.39 -5.74
CA SER A 89 -9.08 -9.87 -5.37
C SER A 89 -8.65 -8.75 -6.30
N ARG A 90 -8.10 -7.67 -5.74
CA ARG A 90 -7.59 -6.52 -6.51
C ARG A 90 -6.12 -6.30 -6.20
N SER A 91 -5.31 -6.11 -7.24
CA SER A 91 -3.93 -5.64 -7.10
C SER A 91 -3.96 -4.14 -6.82
N ASN A 92 -4.16 -3.79 -5.55
CA ASN A 92 -4.22 -2.41 -5.09
C ASN A 92 -2.96 -2.10 -4.27
N PRO A 93 -2.13 -1.11 -4.65
CA PRO A 93 -0.98 -0.68 -3.86
C PRO A 93 -1.32 -0.24 -2.43
N ALA A 94 -2.58 0.13 -2.17
CA ALA A 94 -3.10 0.49 -0.86
C ALA A 94 -3.89 -0.63 -0.17
N SER A 95 -3.64 -1.91 -0.51
CA SER A 95 -4.39 -3.06 0.04
C SER A 95 -4.34 -3.16 1.57
N ASP A 96 -3.28 -2.63 2.19
CA ASP A 96 -3.08 -2.71 3.63
C ASP A 96 -3.88 -1.65 4.42
N PHE A 97 -4.49 -0.69 3.72
CA PHE A 97 -5.32 0.34 4.33
C PHE A 97 -6.78 -0.10 4.44
N PRO A 98 -7.52 0.37 5.46
CA PRO A 98 -8.97 0.18 5.54
C PRO A 98 -9.69 0.67 4.28
N SER A 99 -10.77 -0.01 3.91
CA SER A 99 -11.61 0.35 2.76
C SER A 99 -13.09 0.34 3.16
N ASP A 100 -13.87 1.14 2.46
CA ASP A 100 -15.32 1.28 2.55
C ASP A 100 -16.07 0.46 1.48
N PHE A 101 -15.39 -0.35 0.65
CA PHE A 101 -16.08 -1.20 -0.31
C PHE A 101 -15.34 -2.48 -0.71
N ASP A 102 -16.08 -3.52 -1.05
CA ASP A 102 -15.57 -4.72 -1.74
C ASP A 102 -16.30 -4.95 -3.07
N VAL A 103 -15.65 -5.69 -3.97
CA VAL A 103 -16.28 -6.20 -5.18
C VAL A 103 -16.53 -7.69 -4.96
N ILE A 104 -17.75 -8.15 -5.19
CA ILE A 104 -18.11 -9.56 -5.10
C ILE A 104 -18.69 -10.06 -6.42
N ILE A 105 -18.48 -11.35 -6.70
CA ILE A 105 -19.18 -12.07 -7.76
C ILE A 105 -20.31 -12.87 -7.13
N LEU A 106 -21.50 -12.77 -7.71
CA LEU A 106 -22.64 -13.61 -7.38
C LEU A 106 -22.88 -14.57 -8.54
N GLU A 107 -22.90 -15.88 -8.30
CA GLU A 107 -23.31 -16.82 -9.34
C GLU A 107 -24.83 -16.95 -9.28
N GLU A 108 -25.53 -16.32 -10.22
CA GLU A 108 -26.97 -16.51 -10.38
C GLU A 108 -27.29 -17.95 -10.79
N TYR A 109 -28.34 -18.52 -10.20
CA TYR A 109 -28.94 -19.74 -10.69
C TYR A 109 -29.82 -19.38 -11.89
N GLU A 110 -29.33 -19.59 -13.11
CA GLU A 110 -30.10 -19.38 -14.33
C GLU A 110 -30.91 -20.64 -14.67
N PRO A 111 -32.25 -20.60 -14.68
CA PRO A 111 -33.02 -21.21 -15.74
C PRO A 111 -33.51 -20.06 -16.63
N PHE A 112 -32.64 -19.59 -17.52
CA PHE A 112 -33.05 -18.73 -18.62
C PHE A 112 -33.78 -19.58 -19.67
N GLU A 113 -35.04 -19.95 -19.40
CA GLU A 113 -35.97 -20.22 -20.48
C GLU A 113 -36.45 -18.85 -20.97
N GLY A 114 -35.80 -18.36 -22.03
CA GLY A 114 -36.30 -17.19 -22.75
C GLY A 114 -37.76 -17.41 -23.14
N LEU A 115 -38.59 -16.39 -22.94
CA LEU A 115 -39.98 -16.41 -23.39
C LEU A 115 -40.01 -16.67 -24.90
N PRO A 116 -40.79 -17.66 -25.39
CA PRO A 116 -41.05 -17.80 -26.82
C PRO A 116 -41.63 -16.49 -27.33
N VAL A 117 -41.03 -15.96 -28.39
CA VAL A 117 -41.62 -14.87 -29.16
C VAL A 117 -42.64 -15.52 -30.09
N ASP A 118 -43.92 -15.35 -29.78
CA ASP A 118 -45.04 -15.67 -30.67
C ASP A 118 -45.12 -14.66 -31.83
#